data_AF-A0A1C6JJJ3-F1
#
_entry.id   AF-A0A1C6JJJ3-F1
#
_cell.length_a   1.000
_cell.length_b   1.000
_cell.length_c   1.000
_cell.angle_alpha   90.00
_cell.angle_beta   90.00
_cell.angle_gamma   90.00
#
_symmetry.space_group_name_H-M   'P 1'
#
loop_
_entity.id
_entity.type
_entity.pdbx_description
1 polymer ?
#
loop_
_entity_poly.entity_id
_entity_poly.type
_entity_poly.pdbx_seq_one_letter_code
_entity_poly.pdbx_strand_id
1 'polypeptide(L)'
;MKKLGIYMVIVFCILGFIGTGCKKANTDTHSSSSVSTSSESSSIKLRNEEVHNLYVKPYGMLIGLQEDWSTADELDVNKVLGWSYFYAKYEDKDPGVPKYGESYDQKPYGYLFSQSDVETFAKTYFGLSAQQVQKSYCYVPDKQSYAIMVNSVSGERYYTNVSDYKVHGDTIEITVDYFKEADDVKVGTKALTIALSGTDSFQYIACHTIS
;
A
#
# COMPACT_ATOMS: atom_id res chain seq x y z
N MET A 1 24.63 14.09 8.57
CA MET A 1 24.37 15.55 8.55
C MET A 1 23.50 15.88 7.34
N LYS A 2 22.33 16.45 7.62
CA LYS A 2 21.32 17.18 6.82
C LYS A 2 21.52 17.38 5.31
N LYS A 3 20.47 17.03 4.54
CA LYS A 3 19.62 17.87 3.65
C LYS A 3 18.28 17.11 3.52
N LEU A 4 17.09 17.48 3.98
CA LEU A 4 16.22 18.67 3.96
C LEU A 4 15.88 19.28 2.59
N GLY A 5 14.57 19.30 2.30
CA GLY A 5 13.86 19.98 1.19
C GLY A 5 13.46 18.97 0.10
N ILE A 6 12.21 18.80 -0.33
CA ILE A 6 11.05 19.70 -0.54
C ILE A 6 9.83 18.72 -0.61
N TYR A 7 8.70 18.87 0.09
CA TYR A 7 7.53 19.66 -0.32
C TYR A 7 6.58 19.85 0.87
N MET A 8 6.22 21.12 1.06
CA MET A 8 5.13 21.65 1.88
C MET A 8 3.78 21.46 1.16
N VAL A 9 2.67 21.82 1.84
CA VAL A 9 1.27 21.95 1.37
C VAL A 9 0.45 20.71 1.80
N ILE A 10 -0.44 20.72 2.81
CA ILE A 10 -1.54 21.65 3.12
C ILE A 10 -1.76 21.73 4.64
N VAL A 11 -1.86 22.94 5.18
CA VAL A 11 -2.34 23.24 6.55
C VAL A 11 -3.82 23.62 6.45
N PHE A 12 -4.71 22.84 7.07
CA PHE A 12 -6.07 23.29 7.42
C PHE A 12 -6.24 23.18 8.93
N CYS A 13 -5.93 24.28 9.64
CA CYS A 13 -6.38 24.47 11.02
C CYS A 13 -7.67 25.29 10.98
N ILE A 14 -8.81 24.58 11.10
CA ILE A 14 -10.06 25.17 11.57
C ILE A 14 -9.88 25.42 13.07
N LEU A 15 -9.64 26.67 13.45
CA LEU A 15 -9.81 27.11 14.83
C LEU A 15 -10.83 28.25 14.82
N GLY A 16 -12.02 27.91 15.30
CA GLY A 16 -13.07 28.86 15.59
C GLY A 16 -12.61 29.82 16.69
N PHE A 17 -12.84 31.11 16.45
CA PHE A 17 -12.87 32.11 17.50
C PHE A 17 -14.32 32.59 17.65
N ILE A 18 -14.96 32.12 18.71
CA ILE A 18 -16.19 32.68 19.27
C ILE A 18 -15.80 33.92 20.10
N GLY A 19 -16.40 35.06 19.75
CA GLY A 19 -16.91 36.10 20.65
C GLY A 19 -15.95 36.87 21.56
N THR A 20 -15.82 38.18 21.33
CA THR A 20 -16.48 39.26 22.13
C THR A 20 -15.84 40.64 21.84
N GLY A 21 -16.66 41.69 21.71
CA GLY A 21 -16.19 43.09 21.84
C GLY A 21 -16.76 44.09 20.82
N CYS A 22 -17.87 44.74 21.18
CA CYS A 22 -18.59 45.78 20.42
C CYS A 22 -17.82 47.11 20.24
N LYS A 23 -18.00 47.81 19.10
CA LYS A 23 -18.90 49.00 18.96
C LYS A 23 -18.76 49.76 17.61
N LYS A 24 -19.94 50.02 17.02
CA LYS A 24 -20.48 51.20 16.30
C LYS A 24 -20.03 51.61 14.88
N ALA A 25 -20.97 51.36 13.96
CA ALA A 25 -21.64 52.26 13.01
C ALA A 25 -20.84 52.94 11.88
N ASN A 26 -21.13 52.54 10.64
CA ASN A 26 -21.80 53.45 9.71
C ASN A 26 -22.61 52.67 8.66
N THR A 27 -23.77 53.20 8.34
CA THR A 27 -24.70 52.75 7.29
C THR A 27 -24.08 53.04 5.93
N ASP A 28 -24.05 52.07 5.02
CA ASP A 28 -24.24 52.34 3.59
C ASP A 28 -24.66 51.08 2.84
N THR A 29 -25.73 51.28 2.08
CA THR A 29 -26.47 50.31 1.29
C THR A 29 -25.67 49.91 0.06
N HIS A 30 -25.37 48.62 -0.10
CA HIS A 30 -25.09 48.06 -1.42
C HIS A 30 -25.57 46.60 -1.51
N SER A 31 -26.51 46.40 -2.43
CA SER A 31 -26.95 45.09 -2.93
C SER A 31 -25.76 44.18 -3.16
N SER A 32 -25.75 43.03 -2.49
CA SER A 32 -24.83 41.94 -2.79
C SER A 32 -25.58 40.64 -2.61
N SER A 33 -25.73 39.96 -3.74
CA SER A 33 -26.22 38.62 -3.95
C SER A 33 -25.71 37.69 -2.85
N SER A 34 -26.64 37.04 -2.16
CA SER A 34 -26.34 35.94 -1.24
C SER A 34 -25.85 34.75 -2.06
N VAL A 35 -24.55 34.71 -2.34
CA VAL A 35 -23.87 33.47 -2.72
C VAL A 35 -23.80 32.63 -1.45
N SER A 36 -24.77 31.72 -1.32
CA SER A 36 -24.67 30.58 -0.43
C SER A 36 -23.39 29.83 -0.78
N THR A 37 -22.36 30.04 0.03
CA THR A 37 -21.12 29.28 0.00
C THR A 37 -21.45 27.90 0.57
N SER A 38 -21.97 27.03 -0.30
CA SER A 38 -21.91 25.60 -0.09
C SER A 38 -20.43 25.24 -0.08
N SER A 39 -19.90 24.96 1.11
CA SER A 39 -18.58 24.40 1.30
C SER A 39 -18.59 22.98 0.72
N GLU A 40 -18.47 22.87 -0.60
CA GLU A 40 -18.05 21.62 -1.22
C GLU A 40 -16.65 21.34 -0.67
N SER A 41 -16.58 20.36 0.23
CA SER A 41 -15.34 19.69 0.56
C SER A 41 -14.82 19.10 -0.75
N SER A 42 -14.00 19.87 -1.47
CA SER A 42 -13.28 19.39 -2.64
C SER A 42 -12.33 18.31 -2.15
N SER A 43 -12.79 17.06 -2.17
CA SER A 43 -11.95 15.89 -1.94
C SER A 43 -10.83 15.98 -2.96
N ILE A 44 -9.59 16.21 -2.50
CA ILE A 44 -8.41 16.21 -3.36
C ILE A 44 -8.32 14.82 -3.96
N LYS A 45 -8.75 14.69 -5.21
CA LYS A 45 -8.67 13.44 -5.96
C LYS A 45 -7.19 13.23 -6.29
N LEU A 46 -6.56 12.22 -5.66
CA LEU A 46 -5.20 11.79 -6.00
C LEU A 46 -5.10 11.45 -7.49
N ARG A 47 -3.96 11.69 -8.11
CA ARG A 47 -3.77 11.24 -9.51
C ARG A 47 -3.65 9.72 -9.52
N ASN A 48 -4.11 9.07 -10.60
CA ASN A 48 -4.03 7.60 -10.72
C ASN A 48 -2.59 7.09 -10.57
N GLU A 49 -1.60 7.85 -11.05
CA GLU A 49 -0.17 7.54 -10.87
C GLU A 49 0.27 7.55 -9.40
N GLU A 50 -0.27 8.46 -8.59
CA GLU A 50 0.03 8.53 -7.15
C GLU A 50 -0.62 7.36 -6.41
N VAL A 51 -1.87 7.03 -6.75
CA VAL A 51 -2.57 5.86 -6.22
C VAL A 51 -1.83 4.57 -6.59
N HIS A 52 -1.39 4.47 -7.84
CA HIS A 52 -0.63 3.32 -8.31
C HIS A 52 0.68 3.17 -7.54
N ASN A 53 1.52 4.20 -7.52
CA ASN A 53 2.83 4.13 -6.89
C ASN A 53 2.76 3.88 -5.38
N LEU A 54 1.78 4.46 -4.69
CA LEU A 54 1.66 4.36 -3.24
C LEU A 54 1.02 3.05 -2.79
N TYR A 55 -0.08 2.65 -3.44
CA TYR A 55 -0.95 1.58 -2.97
C TYR A 55 -0.91 0.33 -3.83
N VAL A 56 -0.79 0.46 -5.15
CA VAL A 56 -0.86 -0.71 -6.04
C VAL A 56 0.51 -1.32 -6.27
N LYS A 57 1.54 -0.51 -6.53
CA LYS A 57 2.89 -0.98 -6.84
C LYS A 57 3.45 -1.94 -5.77
N PRO A 58 3.32 -1.69 -4.45
CA PRO A 58 3.82 -2.62 -3.44
C PRO A 58 3.05 -3.96 -3.37
N TYR A 59 1.82 -4.00 -3.89
CA TYR A 59 0.98 -5.20 -4.03
C TYR A 59 1.01 -5.77 -5.46
N GLY A 60 1.63 -5.07 -6.42
CA GLY A 60 1.34 -5.21 -7.84
C GLY A 60 1.63 -6.60 -8.39
N MET A 61 2.77 -7.20 -8.03
CA MET A 61 3.07 -8.59 -8.41
C MET A 61 2.18 -9.61 -7.70
N LEU A 62 1.82 -9.34 -6.44
CA LEU A 62 1.03 -10.24 -5.62
C LEU A 62 -0.40 -10.40 -6.18
N ILE A 63 -0.95 -9.38 -6.85
CA ILE A 63 -2.33 -9.39 -7.35
C ILE A 63 -2.63 -10.54 -8.33
N GLY A 64 -1.66 -10.92 -9.16
CA GLY A 64 -1.80 -11.98 -10.15
C GLY A 64 -1.44 -13.37 -9.61
N LEU A 65 -0.80 -13.43 -8.45
CA LEU A 65 -0.29 -14.66 -7.84
C LEU A 65 -1.11 -15.12 -6.63
N GLN A 66 -1.72 -14.19 -5.91
CA GLN A 66 -2.57 -14.44 -4.75
C GLN A 66 -4.03 -14.59 -5.20
N GLU A 67 -4.66 -15.66 -4.70
CA GLU A 67 -6.09 -15.87 -4.87
C GLU A 67 -6.89 -14.78 -4.15
N ASP A 68 -8.19 -14.73 -4.42
CA ASP A 68 -9.06 -13.79 -3.73
C ASP A 68 -9.05 -14.04 -2.23
N TRP A 69 -9.07 -12.97 -1.45
CA TRP A 69 -8.99 -13.03 0.01
C TRP A 69 -9.72 -11.86 0.65
N SER A 70 -10.31 -12.12 1.82
CA SER A 70 -11.03 -11.17 2.67
C SER A 70 -10.40 -11.03 4.05
N THR A 71 -9.51 -11.96 4.43
CA THR A 71 -8.85 -11.96 5.74
C THR A 71 -7.37 -12.32 5.62
N ALA A 72 -6.57 -11.90 6.60
CA ALA A 72 -5.13 -12.18 6.62
C ALA A 72 -4.81 -13.69 6.65
N ASP A 73 -5.70 -14.52 7.19
CA ASP A 73 -5.52 -15.99 7.27
C ASP A 73 -5.56 -16.68 5.90
N GLU A 74 -6.12 -16.03 4.87
CA GLU A 74 -6.22 -16.57 3.51
C GLU A 74 -5.01 -16.21 2.63
N LEU A 75 -4.09 -15.39 3.15
CA LEU A 75 -2.88 -14.99 2.43
C LEU A 75 -1.83 -16.12 2.43
N ASP A 76 -1.27 -16.42 1.26
CA ASP A 76 -0.04 -17.20 1.21
C ASP A 76 1.13 -16.32 1.65
N VAL A 77 1.55 -16.52 2.91
CA VAL A 77 2.65 -15.80 3.54
C VAL A 77 3.91 -15.83 2.66
N ASN A 78 4.21 -16.95 1.99
CA ASN A 78 5.41 -17.03 1.15
C ASN A 78 5.32 -16.12 -0.08
N LYS A 79 4.12 -15.99 -0.66
CA LYS A 79 3.88 -15.04 -1.75
C LYS A 79 3.97 -13.60 -1.26
N VAL A 80 3.42 -13.28 -0.08
CA VAL A 80 3.53 -11.95 0.52
C VAL A 80 5.01 -11.57 0.73
N LEU A 81 5.81 -12.45 1.33
CA LEU A 81 7.22 -12.20 1.58
C LEU A 81 8.04 -12.08 0.28
N GLY A 82 7.80 -12.96 -0.70
CA GLY A 82 8.49 -12.91 -1.98
C GLY A 82 8.13 -11.68 -2.82
N TRP A 83 6.84 -11.40 -2.97
CA TRP A 83 6.34 -10.49 -4.01
C TRP A 83 5.96 -9.09 -3.52
N SER A 84 5.60 -8.95 -2.24
CA SER A 84 5.30 -7.63 -1.67
C SER A 84 6.40 -7.11 -0.75
N TYR A 85 7.13 -7.97 -0.03
CA TYR A 85 8.28 -7.51 0.76
C TYR A 85 9.54 -7.40 -0.11
N PHE A 86 9.98 -8.50 -0.74
CA PHE A 86 11.25 -8.52 -1.46
C PHE A 86 11.15 -7.84 -2.83
N TYR A 87 10.27 -8.31 -3.71
CA TYR A 87 10.20 -7.82 -5.09
C TYR A 87 9.89 -6.32 -5.16
N ALA A 88 8.90 -5.84 -4.39
CA ALA A 88 8.53 -4.43 -4.39
C ALA A 88 9.68 -3.49 -3.96
N LYS A 89 10.59 -3.96 -3.09
CA LYS A 89 11.72 -3.17 -2.61
C LYS A 89 12.95 -3.27 -3.49
N TYR A 90 13.19 -4.46 -4.06
CA TYR A 90 14.46 -4.77 -4.70
C TYR A 90 14.36 -5.03 -6.21
N GLU A 91 13.20 -5.28 -6.81
CA GLU A 91 12.98 -5.42 -8.28
C GLU A 91 14.19 -6.05 -9.00
N ASP A 92 14.54 -7.29 -8.64
CA ASP A 92 15.69 -8.07 -9.16
C ASP A 92 17.10 -7.55 -8.85
N LYS A 93 17.25 -6.60 -7.92
CA LYS A 93 18.53 -6.08 -7.44
C LYS A 93 19.02 -6.86 -6.22
N ASP A 94 20.34 -6.87 -6.04
CA ASP A 94 20.95 -7.39 -4.82
C ASP A 94 20.63 -6.44 -3.64
N PRO A 95 19.98 -6.94 -2.57
CA PRO A 95 19.70 -6.16 -1.37
C PRO A 95 20.96 -5.80 -0.55
N GLY A 96 22.13 -6.37 -0.88
CA GLY A 96 23.38 -6.13 -0.16
C GLY A 96 23.44 -6.80 1.21
N VAL A 97 22.61 -7.82 1.45
CA VAL A 97 22.59 -8.60 2.69
C VAL A 97 23.08 -10.04 2.44
N PRO A 98 23.56 -10.75 3.47
CA PRO A 98 24.04 -12.12 3.31
C PRO A 98 22.98 -13.07 2.74
N LYS A 99 23.44 -14.08 1.99
CA LYS A 99 22.60 -15.18 1.53
C LYS A 99 22.61 -16.34 2.53
N TYR A 100 21.53 -17.12 2.53
CA TYR A 100 21.37 -18.36 3.26
C TYR A 100 20.88 -19.48 2.33
N GLY A 101 21.33 -20.70 2.59
CA GLY A 101 21.09 -21.87 1.73
C GLY A 101 22.04 -21.93 0.53
N GLU A 102 22.30 -23.14 0.04
CA GLU A 102 23.19 -23.37 -1.11
C GLU A 102 22.46 -23.30 -2.44
N SER A 103 21.19 -23.68 -2.46
CA SER A 103 20.36 -23.66 -3.66
C SER A 103 18.88 -23.45 -3.35
N TYR A 104 18.18 -23.02 -4.37
CA TYR A 104 16.74 -22.80 -4.38
C TYR A 104 15.91 -24.02 -3.90
N ASP A 105 16.34 -25.24 -4.23
CA ASP A 105 15.63 -26.48 -3.90
C ASP A 105 15.73 -26.83 -2.41
N GLN A 106 16.66 -26.19 -1.70
CA GLN A 106 16.90 -26.36 -0.28
C GLN A 106 16.31 -25.18 0.50
N LYS A 107 14.99 -25.20 0.71
CA LYS A 107 14.32 -24.21 1.56
C LYS A 107 14.69 -24.43 3.03
N PRO A 108 14.96 -23.36 3.82
CA PRO A 108 14.97 -21.96 3.44
C PRO A 108 16.19 -21.57 2.58
N TYR A 109 15.97 -20.80 1.52
CA TYR A 109 17.01 -20.23 0.64
C TYR A 109 16.66 -18.79 0.27
N GLY A 110 17.64 -17.89 0.32
CA GLY A 110 17.43 -16.49 -0.06
C GLY A 110 18.38 -15.52 0.61
N TYR A 111 18.05 -14.24 0.51
CA TYR A 111 18.73 -13.17 1.24
C TYR A 111 18.18 -13.10 2.67
N LEU A 112 19.05 -12.94 3.65
CA LEU A 112 18.68 -12.91 5.07
C LEU A 112 18.19 -11.52 5.47
N PHE A 113 16.92 -11.45 5.86
CA PHE A 113 16.30 -10.27 6.46
C PHE A 113 15.97 -10.53 7.92
N SER A 114 16.05 -9.49 8.75
CA SER A 114 15.79 -9.63 10.18
C SER A 114 14.33 -10.04 10.43
N GLN A 115 14.10 -10.84 11.48
CA GLN A 115 12.74 -11.23 11.86
C GLN A 115 11.86 -10.01 12.17
N SER A 116 12.40 -9.02 12.90
CA SER A 116 11.65 -7.83 13.29
C SER A 116 11.17 -7.03 12.08
N ASP A 117 12.00 -6.85 11.05
CA ASP A 117 11.65 -6.04 9.89
C ASP A 117 10.56 -6.72 9.05
N VAL A 118 10.69 -8.03 8.86
CA VAL A 118 9.76 -8.83 8.06
C VAL A 118 8.40 -8.95 8.76
N GLU A 119 8.39 -9.29 10.05
CA GLU A 119 7.14 -9.41 10.82
C GLU A 119 6.43 -8.05 10.97
N THR A 120 7.19 -6.95 11.16
CA THR A 120 6.62 -5.60 11.22
C THR A 120 5.98 -5.22 9.90
N PHE A 121 6.64 -5.49 8.77
CA PHE A 121 6.07 -5.26 7.44
C PHE A 121 4.78 -6.06 7.24
N ALA A 122 4.82 -7.37 7.49
CA ALA A 122 3.69 -8.25 7.27
C ALA A 122 2.49 -7.88 8.15
N LYS A 123 2.74 -7.50 9.41
CA LYS A 123 1.70 -7.00 10.31
C LYS A 123 1.12 -5.67 9.85
N THR A 124 1.99 -4.72 9.49
CA THR A 124 1.57 -3.36 9.14
C THR A 124 0.71 -3.36 7.87
N TYR A 125 1.16 -4.04 6.82
CA TYR A 125 0.51 -3.94 5.52
C TYR A 125 -0.53 -5.03 5.26
N PHE A 126 -0.47 -6.16 5.96
CA PHE A 126 -1.35 -7.31 5.69
C PHE A 126 -2.08 -7.84 6.92
N GLY A 127 -1.83 -7.28 8.11
CA GLY A 127 -2.46 -7.76 9.36
C GLY A 127 -1.98 -9.14 9.81
N LEU A 128 -0.92 -9.69 9.20
CA LEU A 128 -0.37 -11.00 9.56
C LEU A 128 0.31 -10.94 10.94
N SER A 129 -0.04 -11.87 11.82
CA SER A 129 0.64 -12.09 13.09
C SER A 129 2.01 -12.72 12.90
N ALA A 130 2.94 -12.48 13.82
CA ALA A 130 4.27 -13.11 13.82
C ALA A 130 4.17 -14.65 13.72
N GLN A 131 3.21 -15.27 14.40
CA GLN A 131 2.97 -16.71 14.36
C GLN A 131 2.56 -17.21 12.96
N GLN A 132 1.78 -16.43 12.20
CA GLN A 132 1.46 -16.76 10.81
C GLN A 132 2.71 -16.61 9.93
N VAL A 133 3.47 -15.52 10.10
CA VAL A 133 4.67 -15.26 9.29
C VAL A 133 5.75 -16.32 9.50
N GLN A 134 5.96 -16.75 10.75
CA GLN A 134 6.92 -17.80 11.12
C GLN A 134 6.58 -19.20 10.58
N LYS A 135 5.34 -19.44 10.12
CA LYS A 135 4.98 -20.68 9.41
C LYS A 135 5.51 -20.74 7.97
N SER A 136 6.03 -19.62 7.45
CA SER A 136 6.67 -19.58 6.14
C SER A 136 7.87 -20.53 6.08
N TYR A 137 8.07 -21.19 4.94
CA TYR A 137 9.28 -21.97 4.68
C TYR A 137 10.54 -21.09 4.59
N CYS A 138 10.40 -19.77 4.55
CA CYS A 138 11.49 -18.81 4.54
C CYS A 138 12.08 -18.55 5.93
N TYR A 139 11.39 -18.94 7.02
CA TYR A 139 11.85 -18.64 8.38
C TYR A 139 13.07 -19.51 8.76
N VAL A 140 14.09 -18.86 9.35
CA VAL A 140 15.35 -19.45 9.81
C VAL A 140 15.46 -19.23 11.31
N PRO A 141 14.94 -20.15 12.16
CA PRO A 141 14.76 -19.90 13.59
C PRO A 141 16.06 -19.63 14.35
N ASP A 142 17.14 -20.35 14.04
CA ASP A 142 18.44 -20.21 14.69
C ASP A 142 19.13 -18.87 14.39
N LYS A 143 18.71 -18.21 13.30
CA LYS A 143 19.19 -16.88 12.90
C LYS A 143 18.22 -15.76 13.24
N GLN A 144 17.03 -16.06 13.76
CA GLN A 144 15.94 -15.07 13.95
C GLN A 144 15.78 -14.20 12.70
N SER A 145 15.71 -14.86 11.54
CA SER A 145 15.75 -14.21 10.23
C SER A 145 14.85 -14.94 9.24
N TYR A 146 14.57 -14.30 8.11
CA TYR A 146 13.92 -14.92 6.97
C TYR A 146 14.87 -14.94 5.78
N ALA A 147 15.08 -16.10 5.17
CA ALA A 147 15.75 -16.23 3.89
C ALA A 147 14.73 -16.04 2.78
N ILE A 148 14.66 -14.82 2.22
CA ILE A 148 13.66 -14.43 1.23
C ILE A 148 14.36 -14.17 -0.10
N MET A 149 13.83 -14.77 -1.15
CA MET A 149 14.17 -14.41 -2.52
C MET A 149 12.92 -14.57 -3.37
N VAL A 150 12.83 -13.78 -4.43
CA VAL A 150 11.82 -14.02 -5.46
C VAL A 150 12.16 -15.31 -6.16
N ASN A 151 11.32 -16.27 -5.85
CA ASN A 151 11.28 -17.53 -6.51
C ASN A 151 10.34 -17.34 -7.71
N SER A 152 10.87 -17.30 -8.93
CA SER A 152 10.04 -17.33 -10.13
C SER A 152 9.45 -18.74 -10.30
N VAL A 153 8.51 -19.14 -9.43
CA VAL A 153 7.90 -20.49 -9.44
C VAL A 153 7.20 -20.75 -10.79
N SER A 154 6.79 -19.70 -11.51
CA SER A 154 6.17 -19.84 -12.84
C SER A 154 6.82 -19.01 -13.95
N GLY A 155 7.85 -18.20 -13.65
CA GLY A 155 8.33 -17.19 -14.60
C GLY A 155 7.28 -16.13 -14.98
N GLU A 156 6.11 -16.16 -14.35
CA GLU A 156 5.02 -15.23 -14.63
C GLU A 156 5.24 -13.97 -13.82
N ARG A 157 5.30 -12.87 -14.55
CA ARG A 157 5.32 -11.53 -13.99
C ARG A 157 4.05 -10.83 -14.39
N TYR A 158 3.57 -9.97 -13.50
CA TYR A 158 2.37 -9.19 -13.72
C TYR A 158 2.68 -7.71 -13.51
N TYR A 159 2.13 -6.88 -14.39
CA TYR A 159 2.05 -5.46 -14.14
C TYR A 159 0.58 -5.04 -13.99
N THR A 160 0.38 -3.89 -13.38
CA THR A 160 -0.93 -3.42 -12.96
C THR A 160 -1.23 -2.04 -13.49
N ASN A 161 -2.51 -1.77 -13.74
CA ASN A 161 -3.01 -0.45 -14.06
C ASN A 161 -4.20 -0.10 -13.16
N VAL A 162 -4.27 1.15 -12.69
CA VAL A 162 -5.41 1.65 -11.92
C VAL A 162 -6.50 2.10 -12.88
N SER A 163 -7.60 1.37 -12.91
CA SER A 163 -8.77 1.66 -13.73
C SER A 163 -9.68 2.70 -13.08
N ASP A 164 -9.96 2.53 -11.79
CA ASP A 164 -10.78 3.44 -10.98
C ASP A 164 -10.38 3.32 -9.51
N TYR A 165 -10.79 4.29 -8.69
CA TYR A 165 -10.74 4.15 -7.23
C TYR A 165 -11.79 5.02 -6.55
N LYS A 166 -12.26 4.54 -5.40
CA LYS A 166 -13.24 5.22 -4.55
C LYS A 166 -12.72 5.28 -3.13
N VAL A 167 -12.87 6.44 -2.49
CA VAL A 167 -12.50 6.65 -1.09
C VAL A 167 -13.78 6.70 -0.25
N HIS A 168 -13.84 5.85 0.76
CA HIS A 168 -14.98 5.69 1.68
C HIS A 168 -14.49 5.88 3.12
N GLY A 169 -14.47 7.14 3.58
CA GLY A 169 -13.99 7.46 4.92
C GLY A 169 -12.51 7.12 5.09
N ASP A 170 -12.23 6.12 5.91
CA ASP A 170 -10.90 5.58 6.20
C ASP A 170 -10.51 4.40 5.31
N THR A 171 -11.25 4.14 4.23
CA THR A 171 -10.93 3.08 3.27
C THR A 171 -10.80 3.62 1.85
N ILE A 172 -9.95 2.98 1.05
CA ILE A 172 -9.89 3.15 -0.40
C ILE A 172 -10.09 1.80 -1.07
N GLU A 173 -11.01 1.76 -2.02
CA GLU A 173 -11.22 0.62 -2.93
C GLU A 173 -10.65 1.02 -4.29
N ILE A 174 -9.69 0.23 -4.78
CA ILE A 174 -9.00 0.48 -6.04
C ILE A 174 -9.34 -0.65 -7.01
N THR A 175 -9.91 -0.30 -8.17
CA THR A 175 -10.10 -1.23 -9.28
C THR A 175 -8.81 -1.31 -10.08
N VAL A 176 -8.19 -2.49 -10.07
CA VAL A 176 -6.89 -2.75 -10.68
C VAL A 176 -7.03 -3.78 -11.80
N ASP A 177 -6.66 -3.39 -13.01
CA ASP A 177 -6.43 -4.33 -14.10
C ASP A 177 -5.03 -4.92 -13.96
N TYR A 178 -4.88 -6.23 -14.18
CA TYR A 178 -3.57 -6.88 -14.16
C TYR A 178 -3.33 -7.70 -15.42
N PHE A 179 -2.09 -7.65 -15.87
CA PHE A 179 -1.63 -8.13 -17.17
C PHE A 179 -0.43 -9.02 -16.98
N LYS A 180 -0.30 -10.05 -17.82
CA LYS A 180 0.89 -10.89 -17.84
C LYS A 180 1.99 -10.18 -18.63
N GLU A 181 3.17 -10.00 -18.05
CA GLU A 181 4.27 -9.24 -18.64
C GLU A 181 4.80 -9.87 -19.94
N ALA A 182 4.74 -11.20 -20.04
CA ALA A 182 5.32 -11.94 -21.16
C ALA A 182 4.62 -11.66 -22.51
N ASP A 183 3.33 -11.40 -22.49
CA ASP A 183 2.48 -11.30 -23.70
C ASP A 183 1.56 -10.07 -23.69
N ASP A 184 1.66 -9.21 -22.67
CA ASP A 184 0.86 -7.99 -22.52
C ASP A 184 -0.66 -8.23 -22.47
N VAL A 185 -1.07 -9.45 -22.13
CA VAL A 185 -2.49 -9.84 -22.12
C VAL A 185 -3.11 -9.49 -20.77
N LYS A 186 -4.24 -8.77 -20.81
CA LYS A 186 -5.09 -8.55 -19.62
C LYS A 186 -5.59 -9.91 -19.12
N VAL A 187 -5.20 -10.25 -17.90
CA VAL A 187 -5.61 -11.51 -17.25
C VAL A 187 -6.93 -11.32 -16.51
N GLY A 188 -7.11 -10.17 -15.86
CA GLY A 188 -8.35 -9.89 -15.14
C GLY A 188 -8.40 -8.50 -14.52
N THR A 189 -9.42 -8.30 -13.71
CA THR A 189 -9.67 -7.07 -12.94
C THR A 189 -9.92 -7.46 -11.49
N LYS A 190 -9.27 -6.80 -10.53
CA LYS A 190 -9.53 -6.99 -9.10
C LYS A 190 -9.89 -5.69 -8.39
N ALA A 191 -10.73 -5.76 -7.37
CA ALA A 191 -10.93 -4.72 -6.37
C ALA A 191 -9.94 -4.96 -5.23
N LEU A 192 -9.03 -4.02 -5.00
CA LEU A 192 -8.10 -4.00 -3.87
C LEU A 192 -8.61 -3.03 -2.82
N THR A 193 -8.95 -3.52 -1.64
CA THR A 193 -9.47 -2.70 -0.55
C THR A 193 -8.37 -2.46 0.49
N ILE A 194 -8.23 -1.20 0.89
CA ILE A 194 -7.15 -0.73 1.76
C ILE A 194 -7.76 0.12 2.87
N ALA A 195 -7.38 -0.16 4.12
CA ALA A 195 -7.62 0.72 5.24
C ALA A 195 -6.50 1.77 5.34
N LEU A 196 -6.89 3.03 5.44
CA LEU A 196 -6.02 4.19 5.59
C LEU A 196 -5.82 4.45 7.08
N SER A 197 -4.58 4.31 7.57
CA SER A 197 -4.23 4.54 8.97
C SER A 197 -3.28 5.74 9.09
N GLY A 198 -3.85 6.94 9.18
CA GLY A 198 -3.07 8.18 9.27
C GLY A 198 -2.45 8.61 7.92
N THR A 199 -1.45 9.49 7.97
CA THR A 199 -0.86 10.12 6.77
C THR A 199 0.12 9.22 6.01
N ASP A 200 0.74 8.26 6.69
CA ASP A 200 1.92 7.54 6.16
C ASP A 200 1.82 6.02 6.29
N SER A 201 0.66 5.49 6.67
CA SER A 201 0.46 4.06 6.87
C SER A 201 -0.89 3.61 6.34
N PHE A 202 -0.92 2.41 5.77
CA PHE A 202 -2.12 1.78 5.28
C PHE A 202 -1.97 0.27 5.43
N GLN A 203 -3.10 -0.42 5.35
CA GLN A 203 -3.18 -1.87 5.41
C GLN A 203 -4.07 -2.40 4.29
N TYR A 204 -3.58 -3.37 3.51
CA TYR A 204 -4.43 -4.15 2.62
C TYR A 204 -5.39 -4.99 3.46
N ILE A 205 -6.69 -4.92 3.17
CA ILE A 205 -7.72 -5.64 3.94
C ILE A 205 -8.46 -6.70 3.13
N ALA A 206 -8.54 -6.55 1.80
CA ALA A 206 -9.14 -7.55 0.93
C ALA A 206 -8.71 -7.36 -0.53
N CYS A 207 -8.78 -8.43 -1.33
CA CYS A 207 -8.62 -8.37 -2.77
C CYS A 207 -9.53 -9.40 -3.46
N HIS A 208 -10.38 -8.94 -4.38
CA HIS A 208 -11.38 -9.80 -5.05
C HIS A 208 -11.44 -9.57 -6.55
N THR A 209 -11.67 -10.62 -7.32
CA THR A 209 -11.92 -10.54 -8.75
C THR A 209 -13.25 -9.86 -9.02
N ILE A 210 -13.27 -8.92 -9.98
CA ILE A 210 -14.48 -8.25 -10.45
C ILE A 210 -14.90 -8.91 -11.76
N SER A 211 -16.13 -9.43 -11.79
CA SER A 211 -16.77 -10.08 -12.95
C SER A 211 -17.48 -9.10 -13.89
#